data_AF-A0A957JZZ6-F1
#
_entry.id   AF-A0A957JZZ6-F1
#
_cell.length_a   1.000
_cell.length_b   1.000
_cell.length_c   1.000
_cell.angle_alpha   90.00
_cell.angle_beta   90.00
_cell.angle_gamma   90.00
#
_symmetry.space_group_name_H-M   'P 1'
#
loop_
_entity.id
_entity.type
_entity.pdbx_description
1 polymer ?
#
loop_
_entity_poly.entity_id
_entity_poly.type
_entity_poly.pdbx_seq_one_letter_code
_entity_poly.pdbx_strand_id
1 'polypeptide(L)'
;MTTLHWDNGSAYDFFVSLHILHRPDDYGLRKAWAKGVRARLGQPERETLEQIMPMMTAPLHFLQTIDQPKDSATVLANLGALSPVERVERLTLGHDSPPEIVARLHAIREQGSWQEEDVKLLLEAVPQHYSHRMKRQEITQTLSIWANAEEFGEAFL
;
A
#
# COMPACT_ATOMS: atom_id res chain seq x y z
N MET A 1 -16.61 -13.31 -26.17
CA MET A 1 -15.19 -13.38 -26.57
C MET A 1 -14.42 -12.55 -25.56
N THR A 2 -13.41 -13.12 -24.91
CA THR A 2 -12.56 -12.38 -23.95
C THR A 2 -11.46 -11.67 -24.73
N THR A 3 -11.38 -10.35 -24.62
CA THR A 3 -10.34 -9.54 -25.27
C THR A 3 -9.20 -9.31 -24.28
N LEU A 4 -7.97 -9.55 -24.71
CA LEU A 4 -6.76 -9.27 -23.92
C LEU A 4 -6.32 -7.83 -24.19
N HIS A 5 -6.10 -7.06 -23.13
CA HIS A 5 -5.57 -5.70 -23.20
C HIS A 5 -4.21 -5.66 -22.50
N TRP A 6 -3.20 -5.11 -23.19
CA TRP A 6 -1.89 -4.84 -22.60
C TRP A 6 -1.88 -3.40 -22.08
N ASP A 7 -1.57 -3.25 -20.80
CA ASP A 7 -1.41 -1.95 -20.15
C ASP A 7 0.05 -1.78 -19.75
N ASN A 8 0.62 -0.60 -20.00
CA ASN A 8 2.04 -0.33 -19.79
C ASN A 8 2.27 1.09 -19.27
N GLY A 9 3.40 1.28 -18.57
CA GLY A 9 3.82 2.55 -18.03
C GLY A 9 4.78 2.42 -16.85
N SER A 10 5.66 3.40 -16.65
CA SER A 10 6.67 3.35 -15.57
C SER A 10 6.08 3.46 -14.16
N ALA A 11 4.78 3.76 -14.03
CA ALA A 11 4.08 3.70 -12.75
C ALA A 11 4.08 2.27 -12.15
N TYR A 12 3.96 1.25 -12.99
CA TYR A 12 4.07 -0.15 -12.54
C TYR A 12 5.45 -0.42 -11.96
N ASP A 13 6.49 -0.04 -12.69
CA ASP A 13 7.89 -0.20 -12.25
C ASP A 13 8.15 0.57 -10.96
N PHE A 14 7.56 1.76 -10.78
CA PHE A 14 7.69 2.56 -9.57
C PHE A 14 7.21 1.80 -8.33
N PHE A 15 5.96 1.33 -8.31
CA PHE A 15 5.42 0.62 -7.14
C PHE A 15 6.08 -0.74 -6.92
N VAL A 16 6.36 -1.48 -7.98
CA VAL A 16 7.09 -2.75 -7.88
C VAL A 16 8.51 -2.53 -7.33
N SER A 17 9.21 -1.48 -7.78
CA SER A 17 10.54 -1.14 -7.24
C SER A 17 10.47 -0.78 -5.76
N LEU A 18 9.46 -0.01 -5.32
CA LEU A 18 9.24 0.30 -3.91
C LEU A 18 9.07 -0.97 -3.09
N HIS A 19 8.25 -1.91 -3.57
CA HIS A 19 8.03 -3.18 -2.89
C HIS A 19 9.33 -3.99 -2.75
N ILE A 20 10.09 -4.12 -3.84
CA ILE A 20 11.37 -4.86 -3.86
C ILE A 20 12.40 -4.23 -2.93
N LEU A 21 12.51 -2.90 -2.91
CA LEU A 21 13.45 -2.18 -2.06
C LEU A 21 13.21 -2.38 -0.56
N HIS A 22 11.97 -2.70 -0.18
CA HIS A 22 11.59 -3.01 1.19
C HIS A 22 11.60 -4.50 1.53
N ARG A 23 11.68 -5.37 0.52
CA ARG A 23 11.77 -6.83 0.67
C ARG A 23 12.98 -7.41 -0.07
N PRO A 24 14.20 -6.90 0.15
CA PRO A 24 15.35 -7.30 -0.66
C PRO A 24 15.67 -8.80 -0.61
N ASP A 25 15.38 -9.48 0.50
CA ASP A 25 15.61 -10.93 0.66
C ASP A 25 14.76 -11.77 -0.27
N ASP A 26 13.51 -11.37 -0.50
CA ASP A 26 12.56 -12.12 -1.32
C ASP A 26 12.94 -12.09 -2.81
N TYR A 27 13.76 -11.12 -3.22
CA TYR A 27 14.16 -10.87 -4.60
C TYR A 27 15.66 -11.05 -4.86
N GLY A 28 16.42 -11.62 -3.92
CA GLY A 28 17.85 -11.84 -4.07
C GLY A 28 18.68 -10.55 -4.14
N LEU A 29 18.12 -9.43 -3.67
CA LEU A 29 18.76 -8.13 -3.68
C LEU A 29 19.64 -7.96 -2.43
N ARG A 30 20.84 -7.40 -2.60
CA ARG A 30 21.73 -7.16 -1.45
C ARG A 30 21.11 -6.13 -0.50
N LYS A 31 20.80 -6.53 0.75
CA LYS A 31 20.24 -5.65 1.80
C LYS A 31 20.93 -4.29 1.92
N ALA A 32 22.27 -4.28 1.89
CA ALA A 32 23.07 -3.06 2.02
C ALA A 32 22.83 -2.07 0.86
N TRP A 33 22.62 -2.59 -0.35
CA TRP A 33 22.30 -1.76 -1.52
C TRP A 33 20.88 -1.19 -1.40
N ALA A 34 19.89 -2.03 -1.09
CA ALA A 34 18.50 -1.58 -0.92
C ALA A 34 18.39 -0.52 0.20
N LYS A 35 19.08 -0.74 1.32
CA LYS A 35 19.19 0.25 2.41
C LYS A 35 19.81 1.56 1.91
N GLY A 36 20.89 1.49 1.12
CA GLY A 36 21.53 2.68 0.54
C GLY A 36 20.62 3.46 -0.43
N VAL A 37 19.79 2.77 -1.20
CA VAL A 37 18.79 3.42 -2.09
C VAL A 37 17.70 4.11 -1.26
N ARG A 38 17.12 3.44 -0.26
CA ARG A 38 16.10 4.03 0.62
C ARG A 38 16.64 5.19 1.46
N ALA A 39 17.95 5.20 1.75
CA ALA A 39 18.61 6.28 2.46
C ALA A 39 18.71 7.61 1.68
N ARG A 40 18.31 7.63 0.40
CA ARG A 40 18.20 8.86 -0.42
C ARG A 40 16.99 9.72 -0.05
N LEU A 41 15.99 9.13 0.58
CA LEU A 41 14.86 9.85 1.16
C LEU A 41 15.26 10.39 2.54
N GLY A 42 14.66 11.50 2.93
CA GLY A 42 14.75 12.00 4.30
C GLY A 42 14.20 10.98 5.30
N GLN A 43 14.48 11.21 6.58
CA GLN A 43 14.04 10.29 7.62
C GLN A 43 12.50 10.19 7.70
N PRO A 44 11.73 11.29 7.71
CA PRO A 44 10.27 11.21 7.79
C PRO A 44 9.65 10.46 6.61
N GLU A 45 10.06 10.76 5.38
CA GLU A 45 9.51 10.13 4.18
C GLU A 45 9.82 8.63 4.13
N ARG A 46 11.01 8.25 4.59
CA ARG A 46 11.41 6.85 4.68
C ARG A 46 10.60 6.09 5.71
N GLU A 47 10.37 6.68 6.88
CA GLU A 47 9.54 6.09 7.93
C GLU A 47 8.10 5.91 7.43
N THR A 48 7.50 6.93 6.82
CA THR A 48 6.15 6.84 6.22
C THR A 48 6.04 5.69 5.23
N LEU A 49 7.02 5.56 4.31
CA LEU A 49 7.04 4.44 3.38
C LEU A 49 7.17 3.10 4.11
N GLU A 50 8.12 2.97 5.03
CA GLU A 50 8.32 1.72 5.78
C GLU A 50 7.04 1.24 6.50
N GLN A 51 6.20 2.16 6.97
CA GLN A 51 4.96 1.83 7.67
C GLN A 51 3.89 1.18 6.78
N ILE A 52 3.76 1.59 5.51
CA ILE A 52 2.70 1.09 4.61
C ILE A 52 3.11 -0.14 3.80
N MET A 53 4.41 -0.40 3.63
CA MET A 53 4.92 -1.55 2.85
C MET A 53 4.40 -2.93 3.25
N PRO A 54 4.11 -3.23 4.53
CA PRO A 54 3.58 -4.54 4.90
C PRO A 54 2.27 -4.88 4.16
N MET A 55 1.44 -3.87 3.89
CA MET A 55 0.17 -4.01 3.21
C MET A 55 0.24 -3.61 1.72
N MET A 56 1.13 -2.68 1.36
CA MET A 56 1.27 -2.22 -0.02
C MET A 56 2.21 -3.12 -0.84
N THR A 57 1.62 -3.86 -1.77
CA THR A 57 2.37 -4.59 -2.82
C THR A 57 2.61 -3.67 -4.02
N ALA A 58 1.70 -3.71 -4.99
CA ALA A 58 1.54 -2.72 -6.03
C ALA A 58 0.04 -2.44 -6.15
N PRO A 59 -0.41 -1.17 -6.15
CA PRO A 59 -1.82 -0.82 -6.19
C PRO A 59 -2.35 -0.95 -7.64
N LEU A 60 -2.34 -2.17 -8.19
CA LEU A 60 -2.63 -2.45 -9.59
C LEU A 60 -4.05 -1.97 -9.99
N HIS A 61 -5.01 -2.14 -9.08
CA HIS A 61 -6.38 -1.64 -9.30
C HIS A 61 -6.41 -0.13 -9.48
N PHE A 62 -5.71 0.63 -8.63
CA PHE A 62 -5.58 2.07 -8.80
C PHE A 62 -4.85 2.42 -10.10
N LEU A 63 -3.75 1.73 -10.43
CA LEU A 63 -3.01 1.97 -11.67
C LEU A 63 -3.87 1.76 -12.92
N GLN A 64 -4.81 0.82 -12.91
CA GLN A 64 -5.75 0.61 -14.02
C GLN A 64 -6.74 1.77 -14.20
N THR A 65 -6.99 2.57 -13.16
CA THR A 65 -7.86 3.76 -13.25
C THR A 65 -7.18 5.00 -13.81
N ILE A 66 -5.86 4.95 -14.01
CA ILE A 66 -5.07 6.07 -14.53
C ILE A 66 -5.01 6.03 -16.06
N ASP A 67 -5.36 7.15 -16.69
CA ASP A 67 -5.23 7.34 -18.14
C ASP A 67 -3.77 7.47 -18.57
N GLN A 68 -3.51 7.24 -19.86
CA GLN A 68 -2.18 7.44 -20.44
C GLN A 68 -1.82 8.96 -20.49
N PRO A 69 -0.56 9.35 -20.25
CA PRO A 69 0.61 8.50 -20.02
C PRO A 69 0.70 7.99 -18.57
N LYS A 70 0.90 6.67 -18.42
CA LYS A 70 0.96 6.00 -17.11
C LYS A 70 2.38 5.96 -16.53
N ASP A 71 3.00 7.13 -16.42
CA ASP A 71 4.32 7.27 -15.81
C ASP A 71 4.24 7.60 -14.31
N SER A 72 5.41 7.61 -13.66
CA SER A 72 5.53 7.85 -12.22
C SER A 72 5.09 9.26 -11.82
N ALA A 73 5.24 10.27 -12.69
CA ALA A 73 4.81 11.62 -12.38
C ALA A 73 3.28 11.73 -12.46
N THR A 74 2.66 11.16 -13.49
CA THR A 74 1.20 11.13 -13.65
C THR A 74 0.53 10.43 -12.49
N VAL A 75 1.04 9.27 -12.05
CA VAL A 75 0.40 8.54 -10.95
C VAL A 75 0.53 9.28 -9.62
N LEU A 76 1.67 9.91 -9.34
CA LEU A 76 1.86 10.70 -8.13
C LEU A 76 0.99 11.95 -8.14
N ALA A 77 0.82 12.61 -9.30
CA ALA A 77 -0.10 13.74 -9.44
C ALA A 77 -1.56 13.33 -9.21
N ASN A 78 -2.00 12.19 -9.76
CA ASN A 78 -3.35 11.67 -9.54
C ASN A 78 -3.57 11.27 -8.08
N LEU A 79 -2.58 10.64 -7.44
CA LEU A 79 -2.65 10.28 -6.02
C LEU A 79 -2.68 11.55 -5.13
N GLY A 80 -1.89 12.57 -5.46
CA GLY A 80 -1.88 13.86 -4.76
C GLY A 80 -3.19 14.66 -4.90
N ALA A 81 -3.92 14.47 -6.00
CA ALA A 81 -5.23 15.10 -6.22
C ALA A 81 -6.37 14.48 -5.40
N LEU A 82 -6.18 13.27 -4.87
CA LEU A 82 -7.12 12.65 -3.94
C LEU A 82 -7.03 13.32 -2.57
N SER A 83 -8.12 13.26 -1.80
CA SER A 83 -8.04 13.59 -0.39
C SER A 83 -7.04 12.67 0.33
N PRO A 84 -6.36 13.12 1.40
CA PRO A 84 -5.40 12.30 2.13
C PRO A 84 -5.95 10.93 2.52
N VAL A 85 -7.21 10.92 2.94
CA VAL A 85 -7.95 9.72 3.34
C VAL A 85 -8.10 8.71 2.19
N GLU A 86 -8.44 9.18 0.99
CA GLU A 86 -8.62 8.33 -0.19
C GLU A 86 -7.30 7.71 -0.67
N ARG A 87 -6.15 8.35 -0.40
CA ARG A 87 -4.83 7.82 -0.80
C ARG A 87 -4.55 6.48 -0.14
N VAL A 88 -4.82 6.36 1.17
CA VAL A 88 -4.64 5.11 1.92
C VAL A 88 -5.47 4.00 1.28
N GLU A 89 -6.73 4.28 0.97
CA GLU A 89 -7.63 3.32 0.33
C GLU A 89 -7.09 2.85 -1.03
N ARG A 90 -6.70 3.78 -1.91
CA ARG A 90 -6.17 3.46 -3.24
C ARG A 90 -4.85 2.70 -3.23
N LEU A 91 -4.02 2.93 -2.21
CA LEU A 91 -2.72 2.26 -2.08
C LEU A 91 -2.84 0.84 -1.52
N THR A 92 -3.92 0.53 -0.80
CA THR A 92 -3.95 -0.66 0.08
C THR A 92 -5.08 -1.63 -0.24
N LEU A 93 -6.16 -1.16 -0.86
CA LEU A 93 -7.25 -2.02 -1.33
C LEU A 93 -7.07 -2.39 -2.81
N GLY A 94 -7.40 -3.63 -3.13
CA GLY A 94 -7.43 -4.16 -4.49
C GLY A 94 -8.78 -4.79 -4.83
N HIS A 95 -8.91 -5.29 -6.05
CA HIS A 95 -10.14 -5.97 -6.50
C HIS A 95 -10.47 -7.21 -5.67
N ASP A 96 -9.44 -7.92 -5.19
CA ASP A 96 -9.59 -9.15 -4.43
C ASP A 96 -9.70 -8.93 -2.91
N SER A 97 -9.81 -7.66 -2.45
CA SER A 97 -9.99 -7.34 -1.04
C SER A 97 -11.36 -7.85 -0.55
N PRO A 98 -11.42 -8.67 0.51
CA PRO A 98 -12.69 -9.19 1.01
C PRO A 98 -13.65 -8.08 1.45
N PRO A 99 -14.92 -8.09 1.03
CA PRO A 99 -15.86 -7.01 1.35
C PRO A 99 -16.02 -6.73 2.84
N GLU A 100 -15.96 -7.77 3.68
CA GLU A 100 -16.00 -7.65 5.14
C GLU A 100 -14.80 -6.86 5.69
N ILE A 101 -13.60 -7.11 5.17
CA ILE A 101 -12.38 -6.40 5.56
C ILE A 101 -12.44 -4.95 5.10
N VAL A 102 -12.90 -4.70 3.87
CA VAL A 102 -13.10 -3.34 3.34
C VAL A 102 -14.07 -2.55 4.21
N ALA A 103 -15.24 -3.11 4.50
CA ALA A 103 -16.23 -2.47 5.37
C ALA A 103 -15.67 -2.19 6.77
N ARG A 104 -14.88 -3.11 7.33
CA ARG A 104 -14.28 -2.92 8.65
C ARG A 104 -13.22 -1.83 8.66
N LEU A 105 -12.34 -1.78 7.65
CA LEU A 105 -11.32 -0.75 7.53
C LEU A 105 -11.94 0.65 7.37
N HIS A 106 -13.04 0.78 6.63
CA HIS A 106 -13.81 2.03 6.57
C HIS A 106 -14.41 2.41 7.93
N ALA A 107 -14.96 1.45 8.68
CA ALA A 107 -15.48 1.72 10.02
C ALA A 107 -14.38 2.18 11.00
N ILE A 108 -13.19 1.57 10.95
CA ILE A 108 -12.03 1.96 11.77
C ILE A 108 -11.59 3.39 11.44
N ARG A 109 -11.54 3.73 10.15
CA ARG A 109 -11.26 5.08 9.66
C ARG A 109 -12.25 6.11 10.19
N GLU A 110 -13.55 5.82 10.13
CA GLU A 110 -14.59 6.71 10.66
C GLU A 110 -14.55 6.84 12.19
N GLN A 111 -14.15 5.77 12.89
CA GLN A 111 -14.04 5.74 14.35
C GLN A 111 -12.73 6.34 14.88
N GLY A 112 -11.71 6.49 14.03
CA GLY A 112 -10.37 6.93 14.42
C GLY A 112 -9.65 5.96 15.38
N SER A 113 -10.13 4.72 15.51
CA SER A 113 -9.61 3.74 16.46
C SER A 113 -9.94 2.30 16.06
N TRP A 114 -9.20 1.35 16.60
CA TRP A 114 -9.38 -0.09 16.39
C TRP A 114 -9.34 -0.85 17.71
N GLN A 115 -9.87 -2.07 17.70
CA GLN A 115 -9.92 -2.98 18.85
C GLN A 115 -9.17 -4.29 18.56
N GLU A 116 -8.91 -5.09 19.60
CA GLU A 116 -8.18 -6.35 19.45
C GLU A 116 -8.91 -7.36 18.54
N GLU A 117 -10.23 -7.26 18.44
CA GLU A 117 -11.06 -8.03 17.51
C GLU A 117 -10.70 -7.75 16.04
N ASP A 118 -10.31 -6.51 15.73
CA ASP A 118 -9.90 -6.10 14.38
C ASP A 118 -8.59 -6.75 13.98
N VAL A 119 -7.68 -6.87 14.94
CA VAL A 119 -6.39 -7.56 14.75
C VAL A 119 -6.63 -9.03 14.41
N LYS A 120 -7.54 -9.70 15.14
CA LYS A 120 -7.90 -11.09 14.89
C LYS A 120 -8.53 -11.27 13.51
N LEU A 121 -9.50 -10.43 13.17
CA LEU A 121 -10.18 -10.45 11.87
C LEU A 121 -9.18 -10.38 10.71
N LEU A 122 -8.26 -9.41 10.74
CA LEU A 122 -7.25 -9.27 9.69
C LEU A 122 -6.25 -10.44 9.67
N LEU A 123 -5.83 -10.96 10.83
CA LEU A 123 -4.93 -12.12 10.91
C LEU A 123 -5.53 -13.40 10.31
N GLU A 124 -6.86 -13.55 10.36
CA GLU A 124 -7.60 -14.66 9.78
C GLU A 124 -7.80 -14.49 8.26
N ALA A 125 -7.95 -13.26 7.78
CA ALA A 125 -8.15 -12.95 6.36
C ALA A 125 -6.85 -12.93 5.53
N VAL A 126 -5.75 -12.42 6.08
CA VAL A 126 -4.47 -12.22 5.37
C VAL A 126 -3.86 -13.48 4.74
N PRO A 127 -3.88 -14.68 5.36
CA PRO A 127 -3.29 -15.88 4.79
C PRO A 127 -3.89 -16.33 3.44
N GLN A 128 -5.06 -15.81 3.05
CA GLN A 128 -5.74 -16.21 1.82
C GLN A 128 -5.39 -15.34 0.59
N HIS A 129 -4.81 -14.15 0.80
CA HIS A 129 -4.65 -13.14 -0.26
C HIS A 129 -3.22 -12.66 -0.50
N TYR A 130 -2.28 -12.98 0.41
CA TYR A 130 -0.90 -12.51 0.32
C TYR A 130 0.08 -13.69 0.28
N SER A 131 1.14 -13.57 -0.53
CA SER A 131 2.26 -14.51 -0.57
C SER A 131 3.05 -14.55 0.75
N HIS A 132 2.94 -13.49 1.56
CA HIS A 132 3.55 -13.37 2.88
C HIS A 132 2.48 -13.20 3.96
N ARG A 133 2.56 -14.01 5.01
CA ARG A 133 1.68 -13.86 6.18
C ARG A 133 2.17 -12.68 7.03
N MET A 134 1.37 -11.63 7.11
CA MET A 134 1.67 -10.49 7.99
C MET A 134 1.72 -10.94 9.46
N LYS A 135 2.67 -10.38 10.19
CA LYS A 135 2.81 -10.53 11.64
C LYS A 135 1.81 -9.61 12.33
N ARG A 136 1.46 -9.94 13.58
CA ARG A 136 0.58 -9.11 14.41
C ARG A 136 1.01 -7.64 14.45
N GLN A 137 2.31 -7.36 14.55
CA GLN A 137 2.84 -6.00 14.57
C GLN A 137 2.50 -5.21 13.29
N GLU A 138 2.62 -5.86 12.12
CA GLU A 138 2.32 -5.25 10.81
C GLU A 138 0.81 -5.02 10.66
N ILE A 139 -0.01 -5.91 11.23
CA ILE A 139 -1.47 -5.75 11.27
C ILE A 139 -1.85 -4.57 12.16
N THR A 140 -1.31 -4.48 13.38
CA THR A 140 -1.59 -3.35 14.28
C THR A 140 -1.15 -2.02 13.67
N GLN A 141 -0.02 -2.01 12.95
CA GLN A 141 0.45 -0.84 12.21
C GLN A 141 -0.51 -0.46 11.08
N THR A 142 -0.97 -1.45 10.32
CA THR A 142 -1.99 -1.27 9.27
C THR A 142 -3.26 -0.65 9.83
N LEU A 143 -3.80 -1.21 10.91
CA LEU A 143 -5.01 -0.68 11.55
C LEU A 143 -4.79 0.75 12.08
N SER A 144 -3.58 1.06 12.56
CA SER A 144 -3.24 2.41 13.02
C SER A 144 -3.14 3.40 11.86
N ILE A 145 -2.63 2.99 10.70
CA ILE A 145 -2.65 3.80 9.47
C ILE A 145 -4.10 4.11 9.07
N TRP A 146 -4.97 3.10 9.07
CA TRP A 146 -6.38 3.30 8.71
C TRP A 146 -7.15 4.16 9.71
N ALA A 147 -6.87 4.01 11.01
CA ALA A 147 -7.44 4.86 12.06
C ALA A 147 -7.00 6.33 11.93
N ASN A 148 -5.79 6.58 11.39
CA ASN A 148 -5.23 7.93 11.19
C ASN A 148 -5.02 8.22 9.70
N ALA A 149 -5.96 7.78 8.85
CA ALA A 149 -5.77 7.79 7.39
C ALA A 149 -5.52 9.19 6.82
N GLU A 150 -6.11 10.22 7.42
CA GLU A 150 -5.90 11.61 7.01
C GLU A 150 -4.45 12.06 7.25
N GLU A 151 -3.95 11.91 8.48
CA GLU A 151 -2.57 12.26 8.84
C GLU A 151 -1.56 11.44 8.02
N PHE A 152 -1.79 10.13 7.89
CA PHE A 152 -0.92 9.28 7.09
C PHE A 152 -0.93 9.69 5.61
N GLY A 153 -2.10 10.00 5.06
CA GLY A 153 -2.25 10.42 3.68
C GLY A 153 -1.49 11.70 3.34
N GLU A 154 -1.49 12.68 4.24
CA GLU A 154 -0.71 13.92 4.14
C GLU A 154 0.80 13.64 4.27
N ALA A 155 1.20 12.78 5.20
CA ALA A 155 2.60 12.40 5.35
C ALA A 155 3.14 11.64 4.13
N PHE A 156 2.27 10.98 3.36
CA PHE A 156 2.65 10.23 2.18
C PHE A 156 2.87 11.13 0.96
N LEU A 157 2.06 12.17 0.75
CA LEU A 157 2.13 13.11 -0.40
C LEU A 157 1.61 14.52 -0.13
#